data_AF-A0A7C3HLJ6-F1
#
_entry.id   AF-A0A7C3HLJ6-F1
#
_cell.length_a   1.000
_cell.length_b   1.000
_cell.length_c   1.000
_cell.angle_alpha   90.00
_cell.angle_beta   90.00
_cell.angle_gamma   90.00
#
_symmetry.space_group_name_H-M   'P 1'
#
loop_
_entity.id
_entity.type
_entity.pdbx_description
1 polymer ?
#
loop_
_entity_poly.entity_id
_entity_poly.type
_entity_poly.pdbx_seq_one_letter_code
_entity_poly.pdbx_strand_id
1 'polypeptide(L)' 'VTFGLFLLVINALMILLADWLVPGFDVNGFWWALLFSLVVSLFNSLFSDLVKDRPSGYY' A
#
# COMPACT_ATOMS: atom_id res chain seq x y z
N VAL A 1 3.12 -12.05 15.58
CA VAL A 1 1.73 -11.67 15.18
C VAL A 1 1.52 -10.15 15.15
N THR A 2 2.30 -9.32 15.85
CA THR A 2 2.10 -7.85 15.91
C THR A 2 2.72 -7.02 14.79
N PHE A 3 3.71 -7.54 14.05
CA PHE A 3 4.41 -6.76 13.00
C PHE A 3 3.53 -6.41 11.79
N GLY A 4 2.52 -7.23 11.45
CA GLY A 4 1.63 -6.97 10.32
C GLY A 4 0.69 -5.78 10.53
N LEU A 5 0.09 -5.67 11.73
CA LEU A 5 -0.79 -4.55 12.07
C LEU A 5 -0.01 -3.22 12.17
N PHE A 6 1.24 -3.27 12.65
CA PHE A 6 2.11 -2.09 12.71
C PHE A 6 2.49 -1.58 11.30
N LEU A 7 2.69 -2.48 10.33
CA LEU A 7 2.93 -2.10 8.93
C LEU A 7 1.73 -1.38 8.29
N LEU A 8 0.49 -1.73 8.64
CA LEU A 8 -0.70 -1.01 8.17
C LEU A 8 -0.70 0.44 8.69
N VAL A 9 -0.33 0.64 9.96
CA VAL A 9 -0.21 1.98 10.56
C VAL A 9 0.87 2.79 9.85
N ILE A 10 2.04 2.21 9.57
CA ILE A 10 3.11 2.91 8.84
C ILE A 10 2.65 3.28 7.43
N ASN A 11 1.99 2.38 6.69
CA ASN A 11 1.49 2.70 5.35
C ASN A 11 0.44 3.83 5.40
N ALA A 12 -0.46 3.82 6.39
CA ALA A 12 -1.41 4.91 6.61
C ALA A 12 -0.72 6.26 6.84
N LEU A 13 0.35 6.28 7.65
CA LEU A 13 1.15 7.48 7.87
C LEU A 13 1.86 7.96 6.60
N MET A 14 2.37 7.04 5.77
CA MET A 14 2.95 7.38 4.47
C MET A 14 1.93 8.01 3.52
N ILE A 15 0.68 7.55 3.56
CA ILE A 15 -0.41 8.11 2.76
C ILE A 15 -0.77 9.52 3.22
N LEU A 16 -0.85 9.76 4.52
CA LEU A 16 -1.04 11.12 5.06
C LEU A 16 0.14 12.05 4.76
N LEU A 17 1.36 11.51 4.70
CA LEU A 17 2.53 12.27 4.26
C LEU A 17 2.42 12.62 2.77
N ALA A 18 1.95 11.68 1.94
CA ALA A 18 1.74 11.91 0.52
C ALA A 18 0.61 12.92 0.26
N ASP A 19 -0.44 12.90 1.07
CA ASP A 19 -1.54 13.89 1.07
C ASP A 19 -1.00 15.31 1.25
N TRP A 20 -0.11 15.51 2.22
CA TRP A 20 0.55 16.80 2.40
C TRP A 20 1.55 17.16 1.29
N LEU A 21 2.23 16.17 0.70
CA LEU A 21 3.32 16.39 -0.26
C LEU A 21 2.82 16.59 -1.71
N VAL A 22 1.71 15.97 -2.09
CA VAL A 22 1.23 15.91 -3.47
C VAL A 22 -0.01 16.80 -3.64
N PRO A 23 0.11 17.98 -4.28
CA PRO A 23 -1.03 18.86 -4.47
C PRO A 23 -2.12 18.17 -5.32
N GLY A 24 -3.35 18.15 -4.80
CA GLY A 24 -4.50 17.49 -5.42
C GLY A 24 -4.76 16.05 -4.97
N PHE A 25 -3.93 15.50 -4.09
CA PHE A 25 -4.17 14.21 -3.43
C PHE A 25 -4.63 14.48 -2.00
N ASP A 26 -5.94 14.51 -1.75
CA ASP A 26 -6.52 14.83 -0.44
C ASP A 26 -7.07 13.57 0.24
N VAL A 27 -6.68 13.31 1.50
CA VAL A 27 -7.15 12.13 2.26
C VAL A 27 -7.83 12.58 3.54
N ASN A 28 -9.04 12.08 3.80
CA ASN A 28 -9.91 12.56 4.89
C ASN A 28 -9.49 12.05 6.29
N GLY A 29 -8.21 12.20 6.65
CA GLY A 29 -7.66 11.83 7.95
C GLY A 29 -7.23 10.36 8.08
N PHE A 30 -6.78 10.00 9.28
CA PHE A 30 -6.06 8.75 9.55
C PHE A 30 -6.86 7.48 9.25
N TRP A 31 -8.14 7.43 9.59
CA TRP A 31 -8.96 6.23 9.36
C TRP A 31 -9.16 5.95 7.87
N TRP A 32 -9.33 7.01 7.07
CA TRP A 32 -9.41 6.88 5.61
C TRP A 32 -8.07 6.47 5.00
N ALA A 33 -6.95 7.01 5.49
CA ALA A 33 -5.61 6.60 5.08
C ALA A 33 -5.31 5.12 5.44
N LEU A 34 -5.76 4.66 6.60
CA LEU A 34 -5.59 3.26 7.03
C LEU A 34 -6.40 2.30 6.17
N LEU A 35 -7.65 2.65 5.85
CA LEU A 35 -8.53 1.87 4.98
C LEU A 35 -7.97 1.84 3.54
N PHE A 36 -7.49 2.98 3.04
CA PHE A 36 -6.79 3.07 1.75
C PHE A 36 -5.55 2.16 1.71
N SER A 37 -4.73 2.17 2.77
CA SER A 37 -3.53 1.31 2.86
C SER A 37 -3.87 -0.19 2.77
N LEU A 38 -4.98 -0.59 3.38
CA LEU A 38 -5.46 -1.97 3.39
C LEU A 38 -5.92 -2.38 1.98
N VAL A 39 -6.67 -1.51 1.31
CA VAL A 39 -7.16 -1.73 -0.06
C VAL A 39 -6.00 -1.83 -1.04
N VAL A 40 -5.02 -0.92 -0.97
CA VAL A 40 -3.81 -0.96 -1.81
C VAL A 40 -3.02 -2.24 -1.57
N SER A 41 -2.84 -2.65 -0.31
CA SER A 41 -2.16 -3.91 0.03
C SER A 41 -2.88 -5.12 -0.56
N LEU A 42 -4.22 -5.13 -0.55
CA LEU A 42 -5.02 -6.21 -1.12
C LEU A 42 -4.87 -6.24 -2.65
N PHE A 43 -4.99 -5.08 -3.32
CA PHE A 43 -4.78 -4.99 -4.77
C PHE A 43 -3.38 -5.45 -5.17
N ASN A 44 -2.33 -4.99 -4.47
CA ASN A 44 -0.96 -5.43 -4.73
C ASN A 44 -0.81 -6.95 -4.57
N SER A 45 -1.43 -7.55 -3.56
CA SER A 45 -1.40 -9.02 -3.40
C SER A 45 -2.02 -9.72 -4.60
N LEU A 46 -3.22 -9.27 -5.03
CA LEU A 46 -3.96 -9.88 -6.14
C LEU A 46 -3.25 -9.72 -7.49
N PHE A 47 -2.64 -8.56 -7.74
CA PHE A 47 -1.94 -8.29 -8.99
C PHE A 47 -0.50 -8.83 -9.00
N SER A 48 0.15 -8.98 -7.85
CA SER A 48 1.53 -9.48 -7.81
C SER A 48 1.65 -10.89 -8.36
N ASP A 49 0.62 -11.72 -8.17
CA ASP A 49 0.57 -13.08 -8.71
C ASP A 49 0.46 -13.07 -10.24
N LEU A 50 -0.25 -12.08 -10.82
CA LEU A 50 -0.41 -11.93 -12.26
C LEU A 50 0.83 -11.36 -12.96
N VAL A 51 1.61 -10.53 -12.25
CA VAL A 51 2.86 -9.95 -12.79
C VAL A 51 4.02 -10.96 -12.74
N LYS A 52 3.90 -12.03 -11.95
CA LYS A 52 4.95 -13.02 -11.72
C LYS A 52 5.05 -14.10 -12.81
N ASP A 53 5.10 -13.69 -14.07
CA ASP A 53 5.29 -14.57 -15.23
C ASP A 53 6.51 -14.16 -16.07
N ARG A 54 7.69 -14.15 -15.45
CA ARG A 54 8.96 -14.16 -16.18
C ARG A 54 9.85 -15.30 -15.71
N PRO A 55 9.84 -16.46 -16.40
CA PRO A 55 10.88 -17.46 -16.24
C PRO A 55 12.21 -16.89 -16.75
N SER A 56 13.02 -16.35 -15.85
CA SER A 56 14.42 -16.04 -16.10
C SER A 56 15.23 -17.32 -15.93
N GLY A 57 15.25 -18.14 -16.98
CA GLY A 57 15.96 -19.41 -17.03
C GLY A 57 16.50 -19.69 -18.41
N TYR A 58 17.53 -18.94 -18.83
CA TYR A 58 18.42 -19.31 -19.94
C TYR A 58 19.87 -18.92 -19.60
N TYR A 59 20.37 -19.48 -18.49
CA TYR A 59 21.78 -19.82 -18.25
C TYR A 59 21.79 -21.14 -17.46
#